data_AF-A0A531KDR4-F1
#
_entry.id   AF-A0A531KDR4-F1
#
_cell.length_a   1.000
_cell.length_b   1.000
_cell.length_c   1.000
_cell.angle_alpha   90.00
_cell.angle_beta   90.00
_cell.angle_gamma   90.00
#
_symmetry.space_group_name_H-M   'P 1'
#
loop_
_entity.id
_entity.type
_entity.pdbx_description
1 polymer ?
#
loop_
_entity_poly.entity_id
_entity_poly.type
_entity_poly.pdbx_seq_one_letter_code
_entity_poly.pdbx_strand_id
1 'polypeptide(L)'
;VIVGTIALADRFDQPDIGLRHLRKTLITRARIEGFLLDDHEHEFETARADLLSWYKQGLIETKEDVAEGIEAVPYAFVRMLNGENFGKQLIKL
;
A
#
# COMPACT_ATOMS: atom_id res chain seq x y z
N VAL A 1 -18.47 -6.60 -16.72
CA VAL A 1 -18.49 -5.29 -16.06
C VAL A 1 -19.40 -5.39 -14.84
N ILE A 2 -18.86 -5.32 -13.62
CA ILE A 2 -19.69 -5.28 -12.40
C ILE A 2 -20.11 -3.81 -12.22
N VAL A 3 -21.33 -3.46 -12.65
CA VAL A 3 -21.80 -2.07 -12.64
C VAL A 3 -22.45 -1.75 -11.29
N GLY A 4 -21.63 -1.35 -10.31
CA GLY A 4 -22.05 -0.58 -9.13
C GLY A 4 -23.32 -1.04 -8.39
N THR A 5 -24.10 -0.07 -7.90
CA THR A 5 -25.31 -0.31 -7.10
C THR A 5 -26.50 -0.79 -7.94
N ILE A 6 -26.53 -0.49 -9.25
CA ILE A 6 -27.62 -0.91 -10.13
C ILE A 6 -27.63 -2.44 -10.36
N ALA A 7 -26.48 -3.09 -10.23
CA ALA A 7 -26.36 -4.56 -10.25
C ALA A 7 -27.02 -5.26 -9.05
N LEU A 8 -27.66 -4.52 -8.14
CA LEU A 8 -28.46 -5.03 -7.02
C LEU A 8 -29.97 -4.78 -7.19
N ALA A 9 -30.39 -4.15 -8.30
CA ALA A 9 -31.79 -3.77 -8.50
C ALA A 9 -32.74 -4.98 -8.61
N ASP A 10 -32.22 -6.18 -8.86
CA ASP A 10 -32.98 -7.44 -8.91
C ASP A 10 -33.04 -8.17 -7.56
N ARG A 11 -32.37 -7.68 -6.50
CA ARG A 11 -32.19 -8.39 -5.21
C ARG A 11 -32.33 -7.48 -3.99
N PHE A 12 -33.33 -6.60 -3.97
CA PHE A 12 -33.56 -5.65 -2.87
C PHE A 12 -33.87 -6.30 -1.51
N ASP A 13 -34.36 -7.54 -1.53
CA ASP A 13 -34.80 -8.34 -0.39
C ASP A 13 -33.74 -9.30 0.14
N GLN A 14 -32.59 -9.41 -0.54
CA GLN A 14 -31.48 -10.27 -0.13
C GLN A 14 -30.40 -9.45 0.58
N PRO A 15 -29.76 -9.99 1.63
CA PRO A 15 -28.59 -9.36 2.21
C PRO A 15 -27.49 -9.24 1.15
N ASP A 16 -26.90 -8.05 1.02
CA ASP A 16 -25.77 -7.84 0.12
C ASP A 16 -24.53 -8.56 0.69
N ILE A 17 -24.11 -9.65 0.05
CA ILE A 17 -22.98 -10.48 0.49
C ILE A 17 -21.72 -10.01 -0.26
N GLY A 18 -20.83 -9.29 0.45
CA GLY A 18 -19.51 -8.89 -0.05
C GLY A 18 -19.04 -7.53 0.45
N LEU A 19 -17.73 -7.28 0.42
CA LEU A 19 -17.14 -5.96 0.74
C LEU A 19 -17.42 -4.95 -0.39
N ARG A 20 -18.59 -4.31 -0.38
CA ARG A 20 -18.96 -3.27 -1.36
C ARG A 20 -18.61 -1.87 -0.86
N HIS A 21 -17.33 -1.51 -0.96
CA HIS A 21 -16.90 -0.15 -0.64
C HIS A 21 -17.47 0.91 -1.60
N LEU A 22 -17.90 0.52 -2.82
CA LEU A 22 -18.37 1.44 -3.86
C LEU A 22 -19.57 2.31 -3.44
N ARG A 23 -20.56 1.76 -2.72
CA ARG A 23 -21.71 2.55 -2.23
C ARG A 23 -21.27 3.56 -1.17
N LYS A 24 -20.37 3.15 -0.27
CA LYS A 24 -19.80 4.04 0.75
C LYS A 24 -19.04 5.18 0.09
N THR A 25 -18.15 4.86 -0.86
CA THR A 25 -17.42 5.84 -1.68
C THR A 25 -18.34 6.83 -2.37
N LEU A 26 -19.45 6.36 -2.96
CA LEU A 26 -20.45 7.22 -3.61
C LEU A 26 -21.12 8.18 -2.63
N ILE A 27 -21.66 7.66 -1.52
CA ILE A 27 -22.41 8.47 -0.54
C ILE A 27 -21.49 9.50 0.12
N THR A 28 -20.25 9.14 0.43
CA THR A 28 -19.27 10.06 1.02
C THR A 28 -18.57 10.92 -0.02
N ARG A 29 -18.82 10.70 -1.32
CA ARG A 29 -18.08 11.34 -2.43
C ARG A 29 -16.56 11.18 -2.30
N ALA A 30 -16.12 10.04 -1.79
CA ALA A 30 -14.69 9.75 -1.65
C ALA A 30 -14.05 9.44 -3.00
N ARG A 31 -12.75 9.70 -3.10
CA ARG A 31 -11.93 9.35 -4.28
C ARG A 31 -11.07 8.14 -3.95
N ILE A 32 -11.07 7.15 -4.83
CA ILE A 32 -10.14 6.02 -4.81
C ILE A 32 -9.27 6.16 -6.05
N GLU A 33 -7.97 6.27 -5.86
CA GLU A 33 -6.99 6.53 -6.91
C GLU A 33 -5.81 5.56 -6.71
N GLY A 34 -5.40 4.91 -7.80
CA GLY A 34 -4.15 4.17 -7.82
C GLY A 34 -2.98 5.12 -7.95
N PHE A 35 -1.84 4.77 -7.39
CA PHE A 35 -0.62 5.55 -7.45
C PHE A 35 0.53 4.64 -7.84
N LEU A 36 1.27 5.02 -8.88
CA LEU A 36 2.51 4.37 -9.28
C LEU A 36 3.64 5.37 -9.12
N LEU A 37 4.73 4.94 -8.47
CA LEU A 37 5.88 5.81 -8.24
C LEU A 37 6.48 6.33 -9.55
N ASP A 38 6.51 5.47 -10.58
CA ASP A 38 7.13 5.77 -11.88
C ASP A 38 6.40 6.90 -12.64
N ASP A 39 5.09 7.10 -12.40
CA ASP A 39 4.33 8.21 -13.00
C ASP A 39 4.81 9.59 -12.46
N HIS A 40 5.53 9.59 -11.33
CA HIS A 40 6.01 10.77 -10.60
C HIS A 40 7.55 10.89 -10.62
N GLU A 41 8.23 10.24 -11.57
CA GLU A 41 9.71 10.26 -11.67
C GLU A 41 10.29 11.70 -11.65
N HIS A 42 9.61 12.65 -12.31
CA HIS A 42 10.01 14.06 -12.36
C HIS A 42 10.01 14.78 -11.00
N GLU A 43 9.30 14.25 -10.00
CA GLU A 43 9.23 14.79 -8.64
C GLU A 43 10.22 14.10 -7.69
N PHE A 44 10.88 13.03 -8.14
CA PHE A 44 11.66 12.13 -7.28
C PHE A 44 12.80 12.84 -6.54
N GLU A 45 13.58 13.66 -7.23
CA GLU A 45 14.72 14.36 -6.61
C GLU A 45 14.28 15.35 -5.54
N THR A 46 13.19 16.09 -5.79
CA THR A 46 12.60 17.00 -4.81
C THR A 46 12.09 16.23 -3.59
N ALA A 47 11.30 15.18 -3.81
CA ALA A 47 10.76 14.34 -2.75
C ALA A 47 11.88 13.71 -1.91
N ARG A 48 12.95 13.24 -2.56
CA ARG A 48 14.12 12.66 -1.89
C ARG A 48 14.84 13.69 -1.00
N ALA A 49 15.01 14.93 -1.48
CA ALA A 49 15.63 16.00 -0.71
C ALA A 49 14.81 16.33 0.55
N ASP A 50 13.50 16.44 0.41
CA ASP A 50 12.57 16.74 1.52
C ASP A 50 12.56 15.61 2.55
N LEU A 51 12.41 14.36 2.10
CA LEU A 51 12.44 13.18 2.97
C LEU A 51 13.77 13.08 3.76
N LEU A 52 14.89 13.34 3.10
CA LEU A 52 16.21 13.34 3.77
C LEU A 52 16.31 14.47 4.81
N SER A 53 15.76 15.64 4.50
CA SER A 53 15.72 16.78 5.42
C SER A 53 14.90 16.42 6.67
N TRP A 54 13.70 15.87 6.50
CA TRP A 54 12.84 15.45 7.60
C TRP A 54 13.45 14.32 8.43
N TYR A 55 14.11 13.35 7.79
CA TYR A 55 14.86 12.31 8.49
C TYR A 55 15.97 12.91 9.37
N LYS A 56 16.79 13.82 8.83
CA LYS A 56 17.85 14.51 9.59
C LYS A 56 17.31 15.37 10.75
N GLN A 57 16.10 15.91 10.60
CA GLN A 57 15.41 16.67 11.64
C GLN A 57 14.75 15.77 12.71
N GLY A 58 14.74 14.45 12.53
CA GLY A 58 14.07 13.51 13.43
C GLY A 58 12.54 13.50 13.30
N LEU A 59 12.00 14.07 12.22
CA LEU A 59 10.56 14.05 11.91
C LEU A 59 10.10 12.72 11.29
N ILE A 60 11.05 11.94 10.79
CA ILE A 60 10.83 10.60 10.23
C ILE A 60 11.75 9.62 10.95
N GLU A 61 11.17 8.58 11.53
CA GLU A 61 11.90 7.42 12.04
C GLU A 61 11.82 6.28 11.02
N THR A 62 12.95 5.62 10.76
CA THR A 62 13.01 4.44 9.90
C THR A 62 13.21 3.19 10.73
N LYS A 63 12.57 2.10 10.31
CA LYS A 63 12.74 0.76 10.89
C LYS A 63 13.11 -0.19 9.76
N GLU A 64 14.12 -1.00 10.00
CA GLU A 64 14.67 -1.93 9.04
C GLU A 64 14.76 -3.32 9.70
N ASP A 65 14.41 -4.35 8.92
CA ASP A 65 14.56 -5.76 9.28
C ASP A 65 15.60 -6.33 8.30
N VAL A 66 16.81 -6.60 8.79
CA VAL A 66 17.95 -6.96 7.94
C VAL A 66 18.28 -8.44 8.11
N ALA A 67 18.22 -9.19 7.01
CA ALA A 67 18.74 -10.56 6.94
C ALA A 67 20.13 -10.57 6.29
N GLU A 68 21.00 -11.47 6.74
CA GLU A 68 22.39 -11.58 6.27
C GLU A 68 22.50 -12.71 5.24
N GLY A 69 23.18 -12.44 4.12
CA GLY A 69 23.43 -13.40 3.06
C GLY A 69 22.31 -13.48 2.02
N ILE A 70 22.67 -13.70 0.75
CA ILE A 70 21.72 -13.76 -0.37
C ILE A 70 20.79 -14.98 -0.28
N GLU A 71 21.28 -16.06 0.29
CA GLU A 71 20.63 -17.29 0.70
C GLU A 71 19.45 -17.06 1.65
N ALA A 72 19.42 -15.94 2.38
CA ALA A 72 18.28 -15.58 3.21
C ALA A 72 17.09 -15.00 2.43
N VAL A 73 17.27 -14.63 1.14
CA VAL A 73 16.22 -14.00 0.31
C VAL A 73 14.91 -14.80 0.30
N PRO A 74 14.88 -16.13 0.03
CA PRO A 74 13.61 -16.85 -0.05
C PRO A 74 12.83 -16.81 1.26
N TYR A 75 13.53 -16.96 2.39
CA TYR A 75 12.93 -16.92 3.72
C TYR A 75 12.44 -15.52 4.08
N ALA A 76 13.28 -14.49 3.89
CA ALA A 76 12.93 -13.10 4.14
C ALA A 76 11.74 -12.62 3.29
N PHE A 77 11.64 -13.08 2.04
CA PHE A 77 10.53 -12.77 1.16
C PHE A 77 9.20 -13.36 1.65
N VAL A 78 9.19 -14.63 2.08
CA VAL A 78 7.99 -15.25 2.64
C VAL A 78 7.57 -14.55 3.95
N ARG A 79 8.52 -14.23 4.83
CA ARG A 79 8.26 -13.44 6.04
C ARG A 79 7.59 -12.10 5.72
N MET A 80 8.09 -11.39 4.70
CA MET A 80 7.53 -10.11 4.26
C MET A 80 6.07 -10.25 3.81
N LEU A 81 5.75 -11.29 3.04
CA LEU A 81 4.38 -11.53 2.57
C LEU A 81 3.42 -11.95 3.70
N ASN A 82 3.94 -12.61 4.74
CA ASN A 82 3.18 -12.93 5.95
C ASN A 82 3.05 -11.75 6.92
N GLY A 83 3.70 -10.61 6.65
CA GLY A 83 3.73 -9.45 7.56
C GLY A 83 4.56 -9.67 8.82
N GLU A 84 5.51 -10.60 8.78
CA GLU A 84 6.38 -10.94 9.92
C GLU A 84 7.61 -10.04 10.04
N ASN A 85 7.85 -9.17 9.05
CA ASN A 85 8.96 -8.20 9.04
C ASN A 85 8.64 -6.96 9.88
N PHE A 86 9.62 -6.47 10.64
CA PHE A 86 9.47 -5.24 11.41
C PHE A 86 10.10 -4.03 10.70
N GLY A 87 9.33 -3.39 9.82
CA GLY A 87 9.80 -2.28 8.99
C GLY A 87 10.27 -2.75 7.61
N LYS A 88 11.20 -2.03 6.97
CA LYS A 88 11.68 -2.37 5.62
C LYS A 88 12.55 -3.62 5.66
N GLN A 89 12.13 -4.69 4.98
CA GLN A 89 12.96 -5.89 4.81
C GLN A 89 14.14 -5.60 3.89
N LEU A 90 15.35 -5.87 4.36
CA LEU A 90 16.61 -5.72 3.62
C LEU A 90 17.41 -7.03 3.67
N ILE A 91 18.24 -7.22 2.66
CA ILE A 91 19.26 -8.28 2.62
C ILE A 91 20.62 -7.61 2.57
N LYS A 92 21.50 -8.01 3.47
CA LYS A 92 22.89 -7.57 3.50
C LYS A 92 23.77 -8.65 2.88
N LEU A 93 24.61 -8.23 1.92
CA LEU A 93 25.49 -9.09 1.13
C LEU A 93 26.90 -9.18 1.74
#